data_AF-A0A4Y8S526-F1
#
_entry.id   AF-A0A4Y8S526-F1
#
_cell.length_a   1.000
_cell.length_b   1.000
_cell.length_c   1.000
_cell.angle_alpha   90.00
_cell.angle_beta   90.00
_cell.angle_gamma   90.00
#
_symmetry.space_group_name_H-M   'P 1'
#
loop_
_entity.id
_entity.type
_entity.pdbx_description
1 polymer ?
#
loop_
_entity_poly.entity_id
_entity_poly.type
_entity_poly.pdbx_seq_one_letter_code
_entity_poly.pdbx_strand_id
1 'polypeptide(L)'
;MRLKHAEHNEELCKIIKALPGNKYNDWVVTTAFYSCIHFVEHKLFPLTINGNVYKNFNSYYHAFYVNTHNSLSKHEAKIELVDVYLTTVSSNYRWLFDACMNARYKNYMVTDSIANIAEQTMDIVKKACI
;
A
#
# COMPACT_ATOMS: atom_id res chain seq x y z
N MET A 1 -11.62 -3.54 -10.91
CA MET A 1 -10.23 -3.67 -11.41
C MET A 1 -9.22 -3.65 -10.26
N ARG A 2 -9.28 -2.68 -9.32
CA ARG A 2 -8.32 -2.58 -8.20
C ARG A 2 -8.19 -3.84 -7.35
N LEU A 3 -9.29 -4.45 -6.93
CA LEU A 3 -9.25 -5.70 -6.16
C LEU A 3 -8.44 -6.80 -6.86
N LYS A 4 -8.69 -7.05 -8.16
CA LYS A 4 -7.93 -8.02 -8.94
C LYS A 4 -6.43 -7.72 -9.01
N HIS A 5 -6.03 -6.45 -9.10
CA HIS A 5 -4.61 -6.09 -9.03
C HIS A 5 -4.02 -6.32 -7.62
N ALA A 6 -4.80 -6.10 -6.57
CA ALA A 6 -4.38 -6.39 -5.20
C ALA A 6 -4.13 -7.89 -5.01
N GLU A 7 -5.09 -8.72 -5.43
CA GLU A 7 -5.04 -10.18 -5.36
C GLU A 7 -3.88 -10.73 -6.20
N HIS A 8 -3.64 -10.19 -7.40
CA HIS A 8 -2.51 -10.58 -8.24
C HIS A 8 -1.15 -10.29 -7.58
N ASN A 9 -1.00 -9.11 -6.96
CA ASN A 9 0.22 -8.74 -6.24
C ASN A 9 0.40 -9.56 -4.96
N GLU A 10 -0.69 -9.89 -4.26
CA GLU A 10 -0.69 -10.77 -3.09
C GLU A 10 -0.25 -12.20 -3.48
N GLU A 11 -0.77 -12.73 -4.58
CA GLU A 11 -0.37 -14.03 -5.10
C GLU A 11 1.14 -14.05 -5.39
N LEU A 12 1.65 -13.03 -6.09
CA LEU A 12 3.08 -12.89 -6.34
C LEU A 12 3.89 -12.81 -5.03
N CYS A 13 3.43 -12.05 -4.04
CA CYS A 13 4.06 -11.96 -2.72
C CYS A 13 4.23 -13.35 -2.08
N LYS A 14 3.16 -14.16 -2.08
CA LYS A 14 3.16 -15.53 -1.54
C LYS A 14 4.07 -16.46 -2.32
N ILE A 15 4.07 -16.38 -3.65
CA ILE A 15 4.96 -17.18 -4.52
C ILE A 15 6.42 -16.87 -4.20
N ILE A 16 6.78 -15.59 -4.12
CA ILE A 16 8.16 -15.18 -3.84
C ILE A 16 8.57 -15.64 -2.43
N LYS A 17 7.68 -15.51 -1.46
CA LYS A 17 7.93 -15.93 -0.07
C LYS A 17 8.17 -17.44 0.05
N ALA A 18 7.51 -18.25 -0.78
CA ALA A 18 7.68 -19.70 -0.80
C ALA A 18 8.96 -20.18 -1.50
N LEU A 19 9.72 -19.29 -2.16
CA LEU A 19 10.98 -19.66 -2.80
C LEU A 19 12.05 -20.06 -1.76
N PRO A 20 12.87 -21.08 -2.04
CA PRO A 20 13.88 -21.54 -1.10
C PRO A 20 14.97 -20.49 -0.87
N GLY A 21 15.51 -20.47 0.36
CA GLY A 21 16.67 -19.65 0.74
C GLY A 21 16.36 -18.17 0.99
N ASN A 22 15.09 -17.77 1.05
CA ASN A 22 14.63 -16.42 1.41
C ASN A 22 15.35 -15.29 0.64
N LYS A 23 15.74 -15.57 -0.59
CA LYS A 23 16.63 -14.74 -1.40
C LYS A 23 16.03 -13.41 -1.83
N TYR A 24 14.70 -13.31 -1.82
CA TYR A 24 13.93 -12.19 -2.40
C TYR A 24 12.99 -11.54 -1.38
N ASN A 25 13.42 -11.47 -0.11
CA ASN A 25 12.63 -10.87 0.96
C ASN A 25 12.30 -9.38 0.72
N ASP A 26 13.17 -8.65 0.02
CA ASP A 26 12.90 -7.29 -0.45
C ASP A 26 11.69 -7.22 -1.41
N TRP A 27 11.55 -8.22 -2.27
CA TRP A 27 10.40 -8.36 -3.16
C TRP A 27 9.14 -8.81 -2.42
N VAL A 28 9.24 -9.62 -1.36
CA VAL A 28 8.09 -9.92 -0.48
C VAL A 28 7.55 -8.62 0.11
N VAL A 29 8.41 -7.77 0.70
CA VAL A 29 7.99 -6.47 1.25
C VAL A 29 7.42 -5.56 0.16
N THR A 30 8.06 -5.51 -1.01
CA THR A 30 7.63 -4.64 -2.12
C THR A 30 6.26 -5.05 -2.66
N THR A 31 6.05 -6.34 -2.93
CA THR A 31 4.79 -6.86 -3.47
C THR A 31 3.67 -6.80 -2.44
N ALA A 32 3.97 -7.02 -1.16
CA ALA A 32 3.04 -6.79 -0.06
C ALA A 32 2.53 -5.33 -0.04
N PHE A 33 3.44 -4.35 -0.12
CA PHE A 33 3.05 -2.94 -0.17
C PHE A 33 2.21 -2.58 -1.41
N TYR A 34 2.61 -3.08 -2.58
CA TYR A 34 1.88 -2.84 -3.82
C TYR A 34 0.50 -3.49 -3.86
N SER A 35 0.32 -4.62 -3.16
CA SER A 35 -1.01 -5.19 -2.92
C SER A 35 -1.86 -4.26 -2.04
N CYS A 36 -1.32 -3.79 -0.91
CA CYS A 36 -1.98 -2.84 -0.01
C CYS A 36 -2.43 -1.56 -0.70
N ILE A 37 -1.61 -0.99 -1.60
CA ILE A 37 -1.99 0.17 -2.42
C ILE A 37 -3.33 -0.07 -3.14
N HIS A 38 -3.53 -1.27 -3.69
CA HIS A 38 -4.73 -1.59 -4.45
C HIS A 38 -5.90 -1.99 -3.56
N PHE A 39 -5.67 -2.63 -2.41
CA PHE A 39 -6.71 -2.86 -1.40
C PHE A 39 -7.27 -1.55 -0.86
N VAL A 40 -6.42 -0.60 -0.45
CA VAL A 40 -6.90 0.69 0.08
C VAL A 40 -7.62 1.50 -1.00
N GLU A 41 -7.11 1.50 -2.25
CA GLU A 41 -7.81 2.17 -3.34
C GLU A 41 -9.15 1.51 -3.68
N HIS A 42 -9.26 0.19 -3.55
CA HIS A 42 -10.53 -0.52 -3.75
C HIS A 42 -11.56 -0.14 -2.67
N LYS A 43 -11.12 -0.03 -1.41
CA LYS A 43 -12.00 0.31 -0.28
C LYS A 43 -12.44 1.78 -0.31
N LEU A 44 -11.52 2.69 -0.64
CA LEU A 44 -11.76 4.13 -0.54
C LEU A 44 -12.53 4.70 -1.73
N PHE A 45 -12.36 4.15 -2.93
CA PHE A 45 -12.91 4.74 -4.15
C PHE A 45 -14.07 3.92 -4.73
N PRO A 46 -15.16 4.59 -5.19
CA PRO A 46 -15.33 6.04 -5.30
C PRO A 46 -15.50 6.74 -3.94
N LEU A 47 -14.88 7.91 -3.80
CA LEU A 47 -14.88 8.72 -2.56
C LEU A 47 -15.67 10.01 -2.79
N THR A 48 -16.51 10.41 -1.83
CA THR A 48 -17.27 11.67 -1.89
C THR A 48 -16.77 12.66 -0.84
N ILE A 49 -16.36 13.86 -1.26
CA ILE A 49 -15.93 14.95 -0.36
C ILE A 49 -16.62 16.24 -0.81
N ASN A 50 -17.33 16.90 0.11
CA ASN A 50 -18.04 18.17 -0.16
C ASN A 50 -18.95 18.10 -1.41
N GLY A 51 -19.64 16.97 -1.60
CA GLY A 51 -20.53 16.74 -2.75
C GLY A 51 -19.83 16.36 -4.07
N ASN A 52 -18.49 16.39 -4.13
CA ASN A 52 -17.73 15.96 -5.30
C ASN A 52 -17.38 14.46 -5.21
N VAL A 53 -17.57 13.73 -6.30
CA VAL A 53 -17.25 12.29 -6.39
C VAL A 53 -15.93 12.07 -7.13
N TYR A 54 -14.98 11.46 -6.45
CA TYR A 54 -13.69 11.06 -7.01
C TYR A 54 -13.74 9.57 -7.34
N LYS A 55 -13.59 9.23 -8.62
CA LYS A 55 -13.71 7.83 -9.09
C LYS A 55 -12.49 6.97 -8.76
N ASN A 56 -11.34 7.60 -8.54
CA ASN A 56 -10.07 6.93 -8.25
C ASN A 56 -9.08 7.89 -7.57
N PHE A 57 -8.00 7.31 -7.05
CA PHE A 57 -6.97 8.07 -6.35
C PHE A 57 -6.33 9.19 -7.19
N ASN A 58 -6.12 8.98 -8.50
CA ASN A 58 -5.55 10.05 -9.34
C ASN A 58 -6.50 11.25 -9.43
N SER A 59 -7.82 11.03 -9.61
CA SER A 59 -8.79 12.13 -9.63
C SER A 59 -8.86 12.90 -8.32
N TYR A 60 -8.74 12.21 -7.18
CA TYR A 60 -8.59 12.84 -5.86
C TYR A 60 -7.27 13.63 -5.78
N TYR A 61 -6.14 12.99 -6.09
CA TYR A 61 -4.82 13.60 -5.99
C TYR A 61 -4.69 14.88 -6.83
N HIS A 62 -5.23 14.86 -8.05
CA HIS A 62 -5.23 16.04 -8.92
C HIS A 62 -6.06 17.20 -8.36
N ALA A 63 -7.17 16.93 -7.68
CA ALA A 63 -8.04 17.96 -7.15
C ALA A 63 -7.48 18.64 -5.88
N PHE A 64 -6.71 17.91 -5.07
CA PHE A 64 -6.25 18.39 -3.76
C PHE A 64 -4.76 18.77 -3.69
N TYR A 65 -3.91 18.23 -4.57
CA TYR A 65 -2.45 18.40 -4.42
C TYR A 65 -1.75 18.97 -5.65
N VAL A 66 -2.29 18.77 -6.86
CA VAL A 66 -1.68 19.32 -8.08
C VAL A 66 -1.93 20.83 -8.18
N ASN A 67 -0.86 21.59 -8.43
CA ASN A 67 -0.86 23.06 -8.48
C ASN A 67 -1.25 23.75 -7.16
N THR A 68 -1.13 23.05 -6.03
CA THR A 68 -1.28 23.64 -4.70
C THR A 68 0.08 23.95 -4.09
N HIS A 69 0.15 24.88 -3.13
CA HIS A 69 1.38 25.16 -2.37
C HIS A 69 1.81 24.02 -1.43
N ASN A 70 1.05 22.90 -1.38
CA ASN A 70 1.29 21.78 -0.48
C ASN A 70 1.41 20.46 -1.27
N SER A 71 2.32 20.42 -2.25
CA SER A 71 2.44 19.29 -3.17
C SER A 71 3.09 18.07 -2.50
N LEU A 72 2.30 17.30 -1.78
CA LEU A 72 2.68 15.97 -1.32
C LEU A 72 2.93 15.02 -2.50
N SER A 73 3.86 14.08 -2.36
CA SER A 73 3.98 12.96 -3.28
C SER A 73 2.71 12.10 -3.26
N LYS A 74 2.50 11.29 -4.31
CA LYS A 74 1.36 10.35 -4.35
C LYS A 74 1.35 9.37 -3.19
N HIS A 75 2.50 9.01 -2.64
CA HIS A 75 2.56 8.12 -1.48
C HIS A 75 2.15 8.85 -0.20
N GLU A 76 2.67 10.06 0.03
CA GLU A 76 2.30 10.87 1.19
C GLU A 76 0.82 11.25 1.20
N ALA A 77 0.28 11.71 0.07
CA ALA A 77 -1.15 12.01 -0.06
C ALA A 77 -2.04 10.77 0.17
N LYS A 78 -1.54 9.57 -0.17
CA LYS A 78 -2.27 8.32 0.10
C LYS A 78 -2.17 7.90 1.55
N ILE A 79 -1.03 8.09 2.20
CA ILE A 79 -0.87 7.88 3.64
C ILE A 79 -1.86 8.77 4.40
N GLU A 80 -1.90 10.07 4.08
CA GLU A 80 -2.86 11.01 4.69
C GLU A 80 -4.31 10.54 4.49
N LEU A 81 -4.65 10.08 3.29
CA LEU A 81 -5.98 9.57 3.00
C LEU A 81 -6.31 8.29 3.81
N VAL A 82 -5.36 7.37 3.96
CA VAL A 82 -5.53 6.18 4.80
C VAL A 82 -5.63 6.56 6.27
N ASP A 83 -4.83 7.52 6.75
CA ASP A 83 -4.86 8.02 8.13
C ASP A 83 -6.24 8.60 8.48
N VAL A 84 -6.88 9.31 7.54
CA VAL A 84 -8.20 9.92 7.75
C VAL A 84 -9.34 8.90 7.66
N TYR A 85 -9.34 8.04 6.64
CA TYR A 85 -10.51 7.22 6.31
C TYR A 85 -10.41 5.74 6.72
N LEU A 86 -9.20 5.24 6.99
CA LEU A 86 -8.91 3.86 7.38
C LEU A 86 -8.04 3.83 8.64
N THR A 87 -8.44 4.60 9.66
CA THR A 87 -7.70 4.82 10.92
C THR A 87 -7.26 3.53 11.63
N THR A 88 -8.01 2.45 11.48
CA THR A 88 -7.72 1.15 12.11
C THR A 88 -6.50 0.43 11.53
N VAL A 89 -6.10 0.76 10.30
CA VAL A 89 -4.97 0.15 9.59
C VAL A 89 -3.94 1.16 9.11
N SER A 90 -4.05 2.41 9.53
CA SER A 90 -3.16 3.51 9.13
C SER A 90 -1.70 3.25 9.51
N SER A 91 -1.46 2.84 10.75
CA SER A 91 -0.12 2.48 11.24
C SER A 91 0.48 1.30 10.48
N ASN A 92 -0.33 0.28 10.16
CA ASN A 92 0.07 -0.87 9.35
C ASN A 92 0.47 -0.45 7.93
N TYR A 93 -0.38 0.36 7.29
CA TYR A 93 -0.12 0.87 5.94
C TYR A 93 1.16 1.73 5.90
N ARG A 94 1.33 2.62 6.89
CA ARG A 94 2.52 3.47 7.00
C ARG A 94 3.79 2.65 7.21
N TRP A 95 3.76 1.68 8.12
CA TRP A 95 4.89 0.80 8.36
C TRP A 95 5.29 0.05 7.09
N LEU A 96 4.32 -0.46 6.33
CA LEU A 96 4.59 -1.21 5.10
C LEU A 96 5.17 -0.33 3.99
N PHE A 97 4.71 0.92 3.88
CA PHE A 97 5.33 1.92 3.02
C PHE A 97 6.80 2.15 3.39
N ASP A 98 7.08 2.44 4.66
CA ASP A 98 8.44 2.73 5.13
C ASP A 98 9.36 1.52 4.93
N ALA A 99 8.87 0.30 5.22
CA ALA A 99 9.58 -0.95 4.97
C ALA A 99 9.90 -1.14 3.48
N CYS A 100 8.94 -0.89 2.58
CA CYS A 100 9.14 -0.97 1.14
C CYS A 100 10.16 0.07 0.65
N MET A 101 10.09 1.31 1.12
CA MET A 101 11.06 2.36 0.75
C MET A 101 12.47 2.00 1.21
N ASN A 102 12.62 1.44 2.42
CA ASN A 102 13.91 0.96 2.91
C ASN A 102 14.44 -0.21 2.07
N ALA A 103 13.60 -1.21 1.79
CA ALA A 103 13.98 -2.40 1.02
C ALA A 103 14.47 -2.03 -0.40
N ARG A 104 13.79 -1.07 -1.05
CA ARG A 104 14.08 -0.70 -2.44
C ARG A 104 15.23 0.28 -2.62
N TYR A 105 15.39 1.22 -1.68
CA TYR A 105 16.26 2.37 -1.90
C TYR A 105 17.40 2.50 -0.88
N LYS A 106 17.36 1.74 0.22
CA LYS A 106 18.42 1.79 1.24
C LYS A 106 19.19 0.48 1.31
N ASN A 107 18.51 -0.63 1.50
CA ASN A 107 19.16 -1.92 1.67
C ASN A 107 18.23 -3.08 1.30
N TYR A 108 18.59 -3.81 0.25
CA TYR A 108 17.86 -4.99 -0.21
C TYR A 108 18.02 -6.19 0.74
N MET A 109 18.95 -6.14 1.70
CA MET A 109 19.14 -7.17 2.72
C MET A 109 18.01 -7.10 3.75
N VAL A 110 16.85 -7.65 3.37
CA VAL A 110 15.67 -7.80 4.23
C VAL A 110 15.71 -9.16 4.91
N THR A 111 15.54 -9.16 6.24
CA THR A 111 15.50 -10.39 7.02
C THR A 111 14.17 -11.13 6.87
N ASP A 112 14.18 -12.43 7.15
CA ASP A 112 12.96 -13.26 7.11
C ASP A 112 11.86 -12.73 8.02
N SER A 113 12.26 -12.21 9.18
CA SER A 113 11.36 -11.60 10.16
C SER A 113 10.62 -10.40 9.54
N ILE A 114 11.34 -9.48 8.88
CA ILE A 114 10.69 -8.32 8.24
C ILE A 114 9.79 -8.76 7.09
N ALA A 115 10.20 -9.73 6.28
CA ALA A 115 9.36 -10.27 5.21
C ALA A 115 8.06 -10.91 5.76
N ASN A 116 8.14 -11.66 6.86
CA ASN A 116 6.97 -12.23 7.54
C ASN A 116 6.04 -11.14 8.09
N ILE A 117 6.60 -10.12 8.75
CA ILE A 117 5.80 -8.99 9.26
C ILE A 117 5.13 -8.25 8.11
N ALA A 118 5.79 -8.10 6.96
CA ALA A 118 5.20 -7.46 5.79
C ALA A 118 4.01 -8.23 5.21
N GLU A 119 4.11 -9.56 5.08
CA GLU A 119 2.99 -10.40 4.67
C GLU A 119 1.82 -10.31 5.66
N GLN A 120 2.10 -10.45 6.97
CA GLN A 120 1.07 -10.33 8.02
C GLN A 120 0.41 -8.95 8.04
N THR A 121 1.20 -7.89 7.83
CA THR A 121 0.71 -6.51 7.76
C THR A 121 -0.18 -6.32 6.53
N MET A 122 0.19 -6.90 5.39
CA MET A 122 -0.66 -6.92 4.20
C MET A 122 -1.99 -7.62 4.48
N ASP A 123 -1.99 -8.76 5.16
CA ASP A 123 -3.22 -9.48 5.53
C ASP A 123 -4.13 -8.66 6.45
N ILE A 124 -3.56 -7.90 7.39
CA ILE A 124 -4.31 -6.98 8.25
C ILE A 124 -4.99 -5.89 7.40
N VAL A 125 -4.23 -5.23 6.52
CA VAL A 125 -4.78 -4.18 5.63
C VAL A 125 -5.85 -4.75 4.71
N LYS A 126 -5.62 -5.94 4.13
CA LYS A 126 -6.59 -6.66 3.29
C LYS A 126 -7.90 -6.87 4.03
N LYS A 127 -7.88 -7.46 5.23
CA LYS A 127 -9.09 -7.72 6.04
C LYS A 127 -9.89 -6.47 6.41
N ALA A 128 -9.25 -5.31 6.48
CA ALA A 128 -9.96 -4.05 6.70
C ALA A 128 -10.59 -3.47 5.42
N CYS A 129 -10.07 -3.86 4.25
CA CYS A 129 -10.47 -3.36 2.95
C CYS A 129 -11.48 -4.25 2.21
N ILE A 130 -11.54 -5.54 2.53
CA ILE A 130 -12.50 -6.52 1.98
C ILE A 130 -13.20 -7.29 3.09
#